data_AF-A0A1H6V2I5-F1
#
_entry.id   AF-A0A1H6V2I5-F1
#
_cell.length_a   1.000
_cell.length_b   1.000
_cell.length_c   1.000
_cell.angle_alpha   90.00
_cell.angle_beta   90.00
_cell.angle_gamma   90.00
#
_symmetry.space_group_name_H-M   'P 1'
#
loop_
_entity.id
_entity.type
_entity.pdbx_description
1 polymer ?
#
loop_
_entity_poly.entity_id
_entity_poly.type
_entity_poly.pdbx_seq_one_letter_code
_entity_poly.pdbx_strand_id
1 'polypeptide(L)'
;MDALLIVGGLLLILFGLLWLVARAFATSLLWGCASLLPPLTLLFIVSQWRRARSAVMLMGLGSIPLVVGLTMLASHDADRLAAIISLRWLEEEPRVASGLDIRLRAEFNGTDFAPQSGELIDGTLVLREGDDFFARRELSIRLPAYTGGDLRLDVLPEDRGDLPEIELSWLLPDQELPEARRIASGYTLHLDLKAVPPNRLRGDFHLVLPPSYRTSLSGDVELYSSRLRYRDGRVDTRYNSQETVAWVIADYLQRSSRRHDVRLQPLPLLDLSAERLDLEVEARVDGVPRRTRLSLSRSEMHGWRVDGDRAAPLPPLSEEELRRTAPVPTTIVRGDARPLDRRIGFSLERLLDAPSRFLGARVQVLTERGRSAEGRFAGLNEEGRLVIQHSLGGQGEASFLLRPSEVAQIELLEP
;
A
#
# COMPACT_ATOMS: atom_id res chain seq x y z
N MET A 1 11.11 8.12 -30.91
CA MET A 1 11.26 8.99 -32.11
C MET A 1 9.91 9.52 -32.58
N ASP A 2 8.86 8.71 -32.47
CA ASP A 2 7.49 9.03 -32.90
C ASP A 2 6.92 10.33 -32.27
N ALA A 3 7.13 10.53 -30.96
CA ALA A 3 6.70 11.73 -30.27
C ALA A 3 7.32 13.03 -30.85
N LEU A 4 8.58 12.98 -31.31
CA LEU A 4 9.25 14.14 -31.90
C LEU A 4 8.67 14.49 -33.28
N LEU A 5 8.24 13.49 -34.06
CA LEU A 5 7.57 13.71 -35.34
C LEU A 5 6.18 14.32 -35.15
N ILE A 6 5.42 13.83 -34.17
CA ILE A 6 4.10 14.37 -33.81
C ILE A 6 4.22 15.82 -33.33
N VAL A 7 5.10 16.09 -32.36
CA VAL A 7 5.32 17.44 -31.80
C VAL A 7 5.87 18.39 -32.87
N GLY A 8 6.85 17.94 -33.66
CA GLY A 8 7.41 18.73 -34.75
C GLY A 8 6.37 19.10 -35.81
N GLY A 9 5.54 18.15 -36.22
CA GLY A 9 4.43 18.40 -37.15
C GLY A 9 3.41 19.40 -36.60
N LEU A 10 3.04 19.25 -35.33
CA LEU A 10 2.10 20.14 -34.65
C LEU A 10 2.66 21.57 -34.49
N LEU A 11 3.95 21.71 -34.17
CA LEU A 11 4.62 23.02 -34.12
C LEU A 11 4.66 23.71 -35.48
N LEU A 12 4.91 22.98 -36.56
CA LEU A 12 4.86 23.53 -37.92
C LEU A 12 3.46 24.03 -38.29
N ILE A 13 2.42 23.29 -37.92
CA ILE A 13 1.03 23.69 -38.12
C ILE A 13 0.70 24.94 -37.30
N LEU A 14 1.11 24.98 -36.03
CA LEU A 14 0.89 26.13 -35.14
C LEU A 14 1.60 27.38 -35.67
N PHE A 15 2.85 27.24 -36.11
CA PHE A 15 3.62 28.34 -36.69
C PHE A 15 2.99 28.84 -38.02
N GLY A 16 2.53 27.91 -38.86
CA GLY A 16 1.76 28.24 -40.06
C GLY A 16 0.47 29.01 -39.74
N LEU A 17 -0.24 28.61 -38.69
CA LEU A 17 -1.47 29.27 -38.23
C LEU A 17 -1.19 30.67 -37.66
N LEU A 18 -0.16 30.83 -36.83
CA LEU A 18 0.25 32.13 -36.31
C LEU A 18 0.67 33.06 -37.46
N TRP A 19 1.40 32.54 -38.44
CA TRP A 19 1.78 33.30 -39.63
C TRP A 19 0.57 33.71 -40.48
N LEU A 20 -0.43 32.83 -40.58
CA LEU A 20 -1.70 33.13 -41.25
C LEU A 20 -2.46 34.27 -40.55
N VAL A 21 -2.56 34.22 -39.21
CA VAL A 21 -3.21 35.27 -38.39
C VAL A 21 -2.45 36.59 -38.52
N ALA A 22 -1.13 36.57 -38.44
CA ALA A 22 -0.30 37.78 -38.63
C ALA A 22 -0.53 38.41 -40.02
N ARG A 23 -0.67 37.57 -41.06
CA ARG A 23 -1.02 38.05 -42.41
C ARG A 23 -2.45 38.57 -42.49
N ALA A 24 -3.40 37.98 -41.76
CA ALA A 24 -4.78 38.47 -41.71
C ALA A 24 -4.85 39.87 -41.10
N PHE A 25 -4.15 40.12 -39.99
CA PHE A 25 -4.02 41.45 -39.38
C PHE A 25 -3.37 42.47 -40.33
N ALA A 26 -2.34 42.06 -41.09
CA ALA A 26 -1.71 42.92 -42.08
C ALA A 26 -2.65 43.31 -43.24
N THR A 27 -3.74 42.57 -43.47
CA THR A 27 -4.75 42.92 -44.48
C THR A 27 -5.83 43.84 -43.93
N SER A 28 -6.35 43.56 -42.74
CA SER A 28 -7.30 44.42 -42.03
C SER A 28 -7.45 43.93 -40.58
N LEU A 29 -7.85 44.85 -39.70
CA LEU A 29 -8.17 44.51 -38.31
C LEU A 29 -9.32 43.49 -38.20
N LEU A 30 -10.33 43.61 -39.06
CA LEU A 30 -11.50 42.72 -39.09
C LEU A 30 -11.12 41.29 -39.49
N TRP A 31 -10.25 41.12 -40.49
CA TRP A 31 -9.74 39.81 -40.89
C TRP A 31 -8.84 39.18 -39.83
N GLY A 32 -8.03 40.00 -39.15
CA GLY A 32 -7.24 39.56 -37.99
C GLY A 32 -8.14 38.96 -36.91
N CYS A 33 -9.13 39.71 -36.42
CA CYS A 33 -10.08 39.23 -35.42
C CYS A 33 -10.91 38.02 -35.89
N ALA A 34 -11.37 38.03 -37.14
CA ALA A 34 -12.11 36.92 -37.73
C ALA A 34 -11.24 35.64 -37.77
N SER A 35 -9.94 35.76 -38.06
CA SER A 35 -9.02 34.63 -38.11
C SER A 35 -8.69 33.99 -36.75
N LEU A 36 -9.14 34.54 -35.62
CA LEU A 36 -9.04 33.84 -34.33
C LEU A 36 -10.11 32.74 -34.19
N LEU A 37 -11.18 32.81 -34.99
CA LEU A 37 -12.29 31.86 -34.96
C LEU A 37 -12.14 30.82 -36.10
N PRO A 38 -12.06 29.50 -35.79
CA PRO A 38 -11.83 28.44 -36.77
C PRO A 38 -12.74 28.42 -38.01
N PRO A 39 -14.05 28.74 -37.96
CA PRO A 39 -14.85 28.76 -39.18
C PRO A 39 -14.54 29.96 -40.09
N LEU A 40 -14.08 31.08 -39.52
CA LEU A 40 -13.81 32.31 -40.26
C LEU A 40 -12.39 32.37 -40.83
N THR A 41 -11.44 31.60 -40.28
CA THR A 41 -10.11 31.41 -40.88
C THR A 41 -10.19 30.79 -42.27
N LEU A 42 -11.08 29.81 -42.46
CA LEU A 42 -11.32 29.18 -43.75
C LEU A 42 -11.83 30.18 -44.79
N LEU A 43 -12.69 31.11 -44.37
CA LEU A 43 -13.23 32.16 -45.23
C LEU A 43 -12.13 33.14 -45.67
N PHE A 44 -11.19 33.49 -44.78
CA PHE A 44 -10.01 34.27 -45.13
C PHE A 44 -9.10 33.52 -46.13
N ILE A 45 -8.87 32.23 -45.92
CA ILE A 45 -8.03 31.41 -46.82
C ILE A 45 -8.61 31.38 -48.24
N VAL A 46 -9.94 31.20 -48.37
CA VAL A 46 -10.62 31.17 -49.68
C VAL A 46 -10.64 32.56 -50.32
N SER A 47 -10.97 33.60 -49.56
CA SER A 47 -11.07 34.98 -50.07
C SER A 47 -9.70 35.58 -50.45
N GLN A 48 -8.67 35.30 -49.66
CA GLN A 48 -7.33 35.90 -49.76
C GLN A 48 -6.25 34.87 -50.05
N TRP A 49 -6.54 33.90 -50.92
CA TRP A 49 -5.67 32.77 -51.25
C TRP A 49 -4.23 33.16 -51.62
N ARG A 50 -4.05 34.22 -52.42
CA ARG A 50 -2.71 34.69 -52.83
C ARG A 50 -1.82 35.05 -51.64
N ARG A 51 -2.40 35.56 -50.55
CA ARG A 51 -1.70 35.93 -49.31
C ARG A 51 -1.64 34.77 -48.32
N ALA A 52 -2.62 33.88 -48.30
CA ALA A 52 -2.67 32.73 -47.39
C ALA A 52 -1.80 31.54 -47.83
N ARG A 53 -1.54 31.37 -49.13
CA ARG A 53 -0.89 30.16 -49.71
C ARG A 53 0.40 29.70 -49.02
N SER A 54 1.28 30.64 -48.62
CA SER A 54 2.57 30.30 -48.00
C SER A 54 2.41 29.69 -46.61
N ALA A 55 1.47 30.24 -45.83
CA ALA A 55 1.14 29.75 -44.49
C ALA A 55 0.41 28.40 -44.58
N VAL A 56 -0.53 28.27 -45.52
CA VAL A 56 -1.23 27.00 -45.78
C VAL A 56 -0.27 25.89 -46.24
N MET A 57 0.71 26.21 -47.09
CA MET A 57 1.75 25.23 -47.49
C MET A 57 2.59 24.78 -46.30
N LEU A 58 2.91 25.66 -45.36
CA LEU A 58 3.64 25.29 -44.15
C LEU A 58 2.81 24.39 -43.22
N MET A 59 1.51 24.66 -43.08
CA MET A 59 0.59 23.79 -42.34
C MET A 59 0.45 22.41 -43.01
N GLY A 60 0.38 22.39 -44.36
CA GLY A 60 0.38 21.14 -45.13
C GLY A 60 1.67 20.34 -44.93
N LEU A 61 2.83 21.02 -44.92
CA LEU A 61 4.12 20.39 -44.65
C LEU A 61 4.20 19.79 -43.25
N GLY A 62 3.62 20.44 -42.23
CA GLY A 62 3.53 19.90 -40.86
C GLY A 62 2.55 18.73 -40.71
N SER A 63 1.55 18.62 -41.60
CA SER A 63 0.57 17.52 -41.57
C SER A 63 1.20 16.16 -41.94
N ILE A 64 2.23 16.15 -42.78
CA ILE A 64 2.94 14.94 -43.21
C ILE A 64 3.63 14.22 -42.03
N PRO A 65 4.55 14.85 -41.27
CA PRO A 65 5.18 14.21 -40.12
C PRO A 65 4.19 13.91 -39.00
N LEU A 66 3.10 14.68 -38.86
CA LEU A 66 2.04 14.39 -37.90
C LEU A 66 1.34 13.06 -38.20
N VAL A 67 0.89 12.84 -39.45
CA VAL A 67 0.22 11.60 -39.85
C VAL A 67 1.18 10.41 -39.77
N VAL A 68 2.42 10.57 -40.22
CA VAL A 68 3.45 9.52 -40.12
C VAL A 68 3.73 9.17 -38.65
N GLY A 69 3.90 10.18 -37.79
CA GLY A 69 4.13 9.99 -36.36
C GLY A 69 2.96 9.30 -35.66
N LEU A 70 1.71 9.66 -35.97
CA LEU A 70 0.51 8.99 -35.44
C LEU A 70 0.39 7.55 -35.95
N THR A 71 0.72 7.29 -37.21
CA THR A 71 0.67 5.94 -37.78
C THR A 71 1.73 5.03 -37.16
N MET A 72 2.94 5.54 -36.94
CA MET A 72 3.98 4.82 -36.21
C MET A 72 3.61 4.61 -34.74
N LEU A 73 3.02 5.60 -34.08
CA LEU A 73 2.53 5.44 -32.71
C LEU A 73 1.45 4.36 -32.63
N ALA A 74 0.49 4.34 -33.57
CA ALA A 74 -0.54 3.30 -33.64
C ALA A 74 0.04 1.89 -33.85
N SER A 75 1.15 1.76 -34.60
CA SER A 75 1.79 0.46 -34.83
C SER A 75 2.60 -0.05 -33.64
N HIS A 76 3.19 0.85 -32.84
CA HIS A 76 4.00 0.48 -31.68
C HIS A 76 3.17 0.39 -30.40
N ASP A 77 2.20 1.29 -30.22
CA ASP A 77 1.42 1.45 -28.99
C ASP A 77 0.03 2.04 -29.29
N ALA A 78 -0.88 1.15 -29.70
CA ALA A 78 -2.25 1.51 -30.06
C ALA A 78 -3.04 2.10 -28.87
N ASP A 79 -2.69 1.71 -27.65
CA ASP A 79 -3.35 2.17 -26.42
C ASP A 79 -3.02 3.64 -26.14
N ARG A 80 -1.76 4.06 -26.33
CA ARG A 80 -1.38 5.49 -26.24
C ARG A 80 -2.12 6.36 -27.26
N LEU A 81 -2.26 5.89 -28.49
CA LEU A 81 -3.02 6.62 -29.51
C LEU A 81 -4.49 6.80 -29.09
N ALA A 82 -5.10 5.73 -28.56
CA ALA A 82 -6.46 5.79 -28.04
C ALA A 82 -6.60 6.78 -26.88
N ALA A 83 -5.62 6.84 -25.96
CA ALA A 83 -5.61 7.79 -24.84
C ALA A 83 -5.51 9.27 -25.31
N ILE A 84 -4.69 9.55 -26.33
CA ILE A 84 -4.56 10.90 -26.90
C ILE A 84 -5.86 11.34 -27.58
N ILE A 85 -6.47 10.46 -28.39
CA ILE A 85 -7.71 10.76 -29.14
C ILE A 85 -8.92 10.88 -28.21
N SER A 86 -9.01 10.01 -27.20
CA SER A 86 -10.11 10.03 -26.23
C SER A 86 -10.03 11.18 -25.23
N LEU A 87 -8.98 12.02 -25.30
CA LEU A 87 -8.73 13.11 -24.35
C LEU A 87 -8.68 12.62 -22.90
N ARG A 88 -8.40 11.33 -22.65
CA ARG A 88 -8.30 10.75 -21.30
C ARG A 88 -7.17 11.36 -20.48
N TRP A 89 -6.19 12.01 -21.12
CA TRP A 89 -5.14 12.78 -20.44
C TRP A 89 -5.64 14.13 -19.89
N LEU A 90 -6.80 14.61 -20.37
CA LEU A 90 -7.46 15.84 -19.91
C LEU A 90 -8.50 15.56 -18.82
N GLU A 91 -9.01 14.32 -18.77
CA GLU A 91 -9.64 13.81 -17.56
C GLU A 91 -8.53 13.74 -16.51
N GLU A 92 -8.55 14.65 -15.51
CA GLU A 92 -7.83 14.40 -14.26
C GLU A 92 -8.15 12.95 -13.91
N GLU A 93 -7.11 12.08 -13.86
CA GLU A 93 -7.25 10.73 -13.35
C GLU A 93 -8.15 10.86 -12.14
N PRO A 94 -9.34 10.22 -12.14
CA PRO A 94 -10.33 10.46 -11.12
C PRO A 94 -9.60 10.23 -9.83
N ARG A 95 -9.31 11.32 -9.13
CA ARG A 95 -8.65 11.39 -7.83
C ARG A 95 -9.31 10.26 -7.11
N VAL A 96 -8.60 9.14 -6.93
CA VAL A 96 -9.25 7.90 -6.50
C VAL A 96 -9.77 8.31 -5.16
N ALA A 97 -11.05 8.67 -5.11
CA ALA A 97 -11.74 8.99 -3.90
C ALA A 97 -11.58 7.66 -3.23
N SER A 98 -10.67 7.62 -2.26
CA SER A 98 -10.49 6.49 -1.39
C SER A 98 -11.90 6.10 -1.06
N GLY A 99 -12.35 4.95 -1.58
CA GLY A 99 -13.76 4.58 -1.60
C GLY A 99 -14.30 4.26 -0.19
N LEU A 100 -13.66 4.84 0.81
CA LEU A 100 -13.76 4.72 2.25
C LEU A 100 -14.53 5.93 2.76
N ASP A 101 -15.58 5.67 3.53
CA ASP A 101 -16.31 6.66 4.32
C ASP A 101 -15.54 6.94 5.62
N ILE A 102 -14.56 7.84 5.57
CA ILE A 102 -13.80 8.28 6.74
C ILE A 102 -14.38 9.59 7.27
N ARG A 103 -14.98 9.54 8.47
CA ARG A 103 -15.62 10.69 9.13
C ARG A 103 -14.96 10.92 10.49
N LEU A 104 -13.68 11.26 10.45
CA LEU A 104 -12.87 11.57 11.62
C LEU A 104 -12.78 13.08 11.85
N ARG A 105 -12.96 13.49 13.10
CA ARG A 105 -12.44 14.77 13.59
C ARG A 105 -11.05 14.51 14.12
N ALA A 106 -10.04 15.05 13.46
CA ALA A 106 -8.67 14.72 13.77
C ALA A 106 -7.77 15.96 13.78
N GLU A 107 -6.93 16.01 14.81
CA GLU A 107 -5.83 16.93 15.01
C GLU A 107 -4.55 16.08 15.01
N PHE A 108 -3.54 16.50 14.25
CA PHE A 108 -2.24 15.86 14.15
C PHE A 108 -1.18 16.93 14.34
N ASN A 109 -0.35 16.81 15.38
CA ASN A 109 0.66 17.81 15.75
C ASN A 109 0.12 19.26 15.81
N GLY A 110 -1.12 19.45 16.27
CA GLY A 110 -1.73 20.78 16.37
C GLY A 110 -2.41 21.30 15.11
N THR A 111 -2.51 20.49 14.06
CA THR A 111 -3.11 20.87 12.76
C THR A 111 -4.21 19.90 12.35
N ASP A 112 -5.23 20.39 11.65
CA ASP A 112 -6.34 19.55 11.17
C ASP A 112 -5.82 18.45 10.25
N PHE A 113 -6.15 17.20 10.57
CA PHE A 113 -5.78 16.00 9.83
C PHE A 113 -7.03 15.39 9.21
N ALA A 114 -7.01 15.21 7.89
CA ALA A 114 -8.14 14.70 7.12
C ALA A 114 -7.66 13.47 6.33
N PRO A 115 -7.52 12.30 6.98
CA PRO A 115 -7.02 11.10 6.32
C PRO A 115 -7.95 10.73 5.17
N GLN A 116 -7.33 10.45 4.02
CA GLN A 116 -8.03 10.06 2.80
C GLN A 116 -7.98 8.54 2.68
N SER A 117 -6.83 7.91 2.92
CA SER A 117 -6.71 6.45 2.89
C SER A 117 -6.60 5.85 4.29
N GLY A 118 -7.10 4.61 4.40
CA GLY A 118 -7.12 3.86 5.64
C GLY A 118 -7.01 2.36 5.35
N GLU A 119 -6.08 1.68 6.02
CA GLU A 119 -5.84 0.25 5.87
C GLU A 119 -5.58 -0.39 7.23
N LEU A 120 -6.00 -1.64 7.42
CA LEU A 120 -5.60 -2.50 8.54
C LEU A 120 -5.21 -3.86 7.97
N ILE A 121 -3.91 -4.03 7.75
CA ILE A 121 -3.31 -5.18 7.05
C ILE A 121 -2.12 -5.66 7.88
N ASP A 122 -1.96 -6.97 8.01
CA ASP A 122 -0.83 -7.59 8.73
C ASP A 122 -0.61 -7.03 10.15
N GLY A 123 -1.71 -6.76 10.87
CA GLY A 123 -1.64 -6.20 12.22
C GLY A 123 -1.23 -4.74 12.30
N THR A 124 -1.18 -4.00 11.18
CA THR A 124 -0.86 -2.57 11.19
C THR A 124 -2.02 -1.76 10.62
N LEU A 125 -2.60 -0.89 11.45
CA LEU A 125 -3.58 0.10 11.02
C LEU A 125 -2.82 1.34 10.55
N VAL A 126 -3.09 1.81 9.33
CA VAL A 126 -2.47 3.01 8.75
C VAL A 126 -3.57 3.96 8.30
N LEU A 127 -3.49 5.21 8.72
CA LEU A 127 -4.31 6.33 8.24
C LEU A 127 -3.39 7.37 7.62
N ARG A 128 -3.66 7.74 6.38
CA ARG A 128 -2.78 8.62 5.60
C ARG A 128 -3.53 9.79 4.99
N GLU A 129 -2.89 10.95 5.05
CA GLU A 129 -3.28 12.15 4.33
C GLU A 129 -2.20 12.53 3.31
N GLY A 130 -2.61 12.67 2.05
CA GLY A 130 -1.72 12.89 0.92
C GLY A 130 -1.87 11.80 -0.13
N ASP A 131 -1.38 12.09 -1.33
CA ASP A 131 -1.43 11.16 -2.46
C ASP A 131 -0.41 10.02 -2.28
N ASP A 132 -0.60 8.91 -2.99
CA ASP A 132 0.21 7.69 -2.87
C ASP A 132 1.73 7.88 -3.11
N PHE A 133 2.15 9.00 -3.71
CA PHE A 133 3.56 9.30 -3.96
C PHE A 133 4.28 10.00 -2.80
N PHE A 134 3.57 10.81 -2.00
CA PHE A 134 4.14 11.50 -0.84
C PHE A 134 3.06 11.69 0.24
N ALA A 135 3.03 10.76 1.20
CA ALA A 135 2.23 10.94 2.41
C ALA A 135 2.70 12.22 3.13
N ARG A 136 1.80 13.20 3.28
CA ARG A 136 2.12 14.42 4.03
C ARG A 136 2.10 14.15 5.52
N ARG A 137 1.13 13.34 5.95
CA ARG A 137 0.93 12.92 7.35
C ARG A 137 0.40 11.50 7.37
N GLU A 138 0.96 10.68 8.24
CA GLU A 138 0.59 9.29 8.43
C GLU A 138 0.55 8.94 9.92
N LEU A 139 -0.52 8.26 10.32
CA LEU A 139 -0.68 7.63 11.62
C LEU A 139 -0.66 6.11 11.41
N SER A 140 0.26 5.44 12.07
CA SER A 140 0.40 3.99 12.04
C SER A 140 0.23 3.41 13.44
N ILE A 141 -0.55 2.34 13.59
CA ILE A 141 -0.81 1.66 14.86
C ILE A 141 -0.53 0.18 14.65
N ARG A 142 0.50 -0.35 15.31
CA ARG A 142 0.83 -1.77 15.30
C ARG A 142 0.03 -2.50 16.38
N LEU A 143 -0.73 -3.50 15.97
CA LEU A 143 -1.66 -4.32 16.75
C LEU A 143 -1.13 -5.77 16.80
N PRO A 144 -0.25 -6.12 17.75
CA PRO A 144 0.50 -7.39 17.72
C PRO A 144 -0.38 -8.65 17.77
N ALA A 145 -1.57 -8.56 18.38
CA ALA A 145 -2.50 -9.69 18.51
C ALA A 145 -3.56 -9.80 17.40
N TYR A 146 -3.59 -8.86 16.44
CA TYR A 146 -4.62 -8.85 15.41
C TYR A 146 -4.26 -9.81 14.25
N THR A 147 -5.18 -10.73 13.95
CA THR A 147 -5.01 -11.77 12.91
C THR A 147 -6.06 -11.72 11.80
N GLY A 148 -6.95 -10.72 11.80
CA GLY A 148 -7.98 -10.51 10.76
C GLY A 148 -9.43 -10.51 11.29
N GLY A 149 -10.38 -10.01 10.50
CA GLY A 149 -11.80 -9.98 10.87
C GLY A 149 -12.20 -8.77 11.72
N ASP A 150 -13.28 -8.89 12.49
CA ASP A 150 -13.67 -7.83 13.44
C ASP A 150 -12.52 -7.51 14.40
N LEU A 151 -12.43 -6.25 14.84
CA LEU A 151 -11.47 -5.79 15.84
C LEU A 151 -12.20 -5.03 16.93
N ARG A 152 -12.00 -5.43 18.18
CA ARG A 152 -12.38 -4.60 19.34
C ARG A 152 -11.20 -4.47 20.28
N LEU A 153 -10.83 -3.24 20.62
CA LEU A 153 -9.67 -2.94 21.44
C LEU A 153 -9.91 -1.68 22.27
N ASP A 154 -9.54 -1.75 23.55
CA ASP A 154 -9.60 -0.65 24.51
C ASP A 154 -8.28 -0.56 25.28
N VAL A 155 -7.55 0.54 25.09
CA VAL A 155 -6.28 0.86 25.79
C VAL A 155 -6.44 2.16 26.55
N LEU A 156 -6.07 2.14 27.82
CA LEU A 156 -6.03 3.29 28.70
C LEU A 156 -4.57 3.71 29.00
N PRO A 157 -4.34 4.96 29.43
CA PRO A 157 -2.98 5.48 29.63
C PRO A 157 -2.13 4.71 30.65
N GLU A 158 -2.77 4.11 31.65
CA GLU A 158 -2.12 3.35 32.73
C GLU A 158 -1.92 1.86 32.42
N ASP A 159 -2.46 1.40 31.29
CA ASP A 159 -2.30 0.00 30.88
C ASP A 159 -0.82 -0.30 30.61
N ARG A 160 -0.42 -1.56 30.81
CA ARG A 160 0.98 -2.01 30.66
C ARG A 160 1.02 -3.37 29.97
N GLY A 161 2.16 -3.68 29.35
CA GLY A 161 2.42 -4.96 28.69
C GLY A 161 2.62 -4.80 27.19
N ASP A 162 2.13 -5.77 26.43
CA ASP A 162 2.18 -5.78 24.96
C ASP A 162 1.07 -4.88 24.40
N LEU A 163 1.28 -3.57 24.52
CA LEU A 163 0.36 -2.55 24.02
C LEU A 163 0.64 -2.25 22.54
N PRO A 164 -0.38 -1.75 21.82
CA PRO A 164 -0.16 -1.23 20.48
C PRO A 164 0.94 -0.16 20.45
N GLU A 165 1.74 -0.17 19.38
CA GLU A 165 2.73 0.88 19.16
C GLU A 165 2.17 1.88 18.16
N ILE A 166 2.16 3.16 18.53
CA ILE A 166 1.68 4.24 17.68
C ILE A 166 2.89 4.94 17.06
N GLU A 167 2.88 5.14 15.76
CA GLU A 167 3.86 5.91 15.03
C GLU A 167 3.16 7.06 14.31
N LEU A 168 3.68 8.27 14.51
CA LEU A 168 3.30 9.47 13.77
C LEU A 168 4.42 9.77 12.79
N SER A 169 4.10 9.90 11.51
CA SER A 169 5.06 10.27 10.46
C SER A 169 4.53 11.49 9.69
N TRP A 170 5.36 12.51 9.45
CA TRP A 170 4.97 13.68 8.68
C TRP A 170 6.12 14.31 7.93
N LEU A 171 5.81 14.93 6.80
CA LEU A 171 6.76 15.67 5.98
C LEU A 171 6.45 17.17 6.05
N LEU A 172 7.41 17.96 6.51
CA LEU A 172 7.31 19.43 6.51
C LEU A 172 7.62 19.98 5.12
N PRO A 173 7.00 21.10 4.67
CA PRO A 173 7.21 21.65 3.33
C PRO A 173 8.68 21.94 2.96
N ASP A 174 9.51 22.27 3.95
CA ASP A 174 10.93 22.61 3.77
C ASP A 174 11.88 21.43 4.04
N GLN A 175 11.35 20.23 4.26
CA GLN A 175 12.15 19.03 4.54
C GLN A 175 12.02 17.99 3.41
N GLU A 176 13.13 17.32 3.10
CA GLU A 176 13.17 16.22 2.11
C GLU A 176 12.84 14.86 2.72
N LEU A 177 12.94 14.72 4.05
CA LEU A 177 12.70 13.46 4.77
C LEU A 177 11.58 13.65 5.80
N PRO A 178 10.74 12.62 6.00
CA PRO A 178 9.70 12.68 7.02
C PRO A 178 10.30 12.56 8.42
N GLU A 179 9.71 13.28 9.37
CA GLU A 179 9.94 13.07 10.79
C GLU A 179 9.00 11.97 11.30
N ALA A 180 9.52 11.06 12.11
CA ALA A 180 8.75 9.99 12.73
C ALA A 180 8.87 10.02 14.26
N ARG A 181 7.75 9.82 14.97
CA ARG A 181 7.71 9.67 16.43
C ARG A 181 6.93 8.44 16.82
N ARG A 182 7.54 7.60 17.65
CA ARG A 182 6.93 6.40 18.21
C ARG A 182 6.45 6.64 19.64
N ILE A 183 5.28 6.10 19.95
CA ILE A 183 4.60 6.21 21.23
C ILE A 183 4.14 4.80 21.62
N ALA A 184 4.76 4.27 22.68
CA ALA A 184 4.49 2.90 23.14
C ALA A 184 3.48 2.84 24.31
N SER A 185 3.19 3.95 24.98
CA SER A 185 2.28 3.98 26.15
C SER A 185 1.79 5.40 26.46
N GLY A 186 0.89 5.53 27.46
CA GLY A 186 0.39 6.82 27.96
C GLY A 186 -0.70 7.47 27.10
N TYR A 187 -1.28 6.72 26.16
CA TYR A 187 -2.35 7.16 25.27
C TYR A 187 -3.67 6.44 25.58
N THR A 188 -4.77 6.98 25.07
CA THR A 188 -6.06 6.29 25.03
C THR A 188 -6.36 5.85 23.60
N LEU A 189 -6.67 4.58 23.39
CA LEU A 189 -7.06 4.03 22.09
C LEU A 189 -8.32 3.18 22.26
N HIS A 190 -9.35 3.49 21.49
CA HIS A 190 -10.55 2.68 21.36
C HIS A 190 -10.80 2.40 19.88
N LEU A 191 -10.95 1.11 19.55
CA LEU A 191 -11.29 0.61 18.23
C LEU A 191 -12.44 -0.37 18.38
N ASP A 192 -13.54 -0.16 17.65
CA ASP A 192 -14.61 -1.15 17.47
C ASP A 192 -14.95 -1.22 15.98
N LEU A 193 -14.25 -2.10 15.26
CA LEU A 193 -14.35 -2.26 13.81
C LEU A 193 -15.01 -3.60 13.46
N LYS A 194 -15.96 -3.54 12.53
CA LYS A 194 -16.68 -4.70 12.00
C LYS A 194 -16.28 -5.00 10.58
N ALA A 195 -16.08 -6.29 10.27
CA ALA A 195 -15.82 -6.74 8.92
C ALA A 195 -17.03 -6.48 8.02
N VAL A 196 -16.80 -5.74 6.94
CA VAL A 196 -17.77 -5.44 5.90
C VAL A 196 -17.24 -6.05 4.59
N PRO A 197 -17.92 -7.05 4.03
CA PRO A 197 -17.51 -7.64 2.75
C PRO A 197 -17.43 -6.58 1.63
N PRO A 198 -16.52 -6.73 0.64
CA PRO A 198 -15.63 -7.88 0.44
C PRO A 198 -14.29 -7.81 1.20
N ASN A 199 -13.79 -6.62 1.55
CA ASN A 199 -12.49 -6.45 2.18
C ASN A 199 -12.36 -5.15 3.00
N ARG A 200 -13.42 -4.78 3.72
CA ARG A 200 -13.44 -3.54 4.49
C ARG A 200 -13.68 -3.80 5.97
N LEU A 201 -13.28 -2.85 6.77
CA LEU A 201 -13.57 -2.76 8.20
C LEU A 201 -14.21 -1.41 8.46
N ARG A 202 -15.32 -1.37 9.18
CA ARG A 202 -16.02 -0.13 9.51
C ARG A 202 -16.35 -0.07 10.99
N GLY A 203 -16.15 1.08 11.61
CA GLY A 203 -16.69 1.35 12.93
C GLY A 203 -15.99 2.49 13.64
N ASP A 204 -16.03 2.45 14.97
CA ASP A 204 -15.59 3.52 15.84
C ASP A 204 -14.07 3.54 15.99
N PHE A 205 -13.51 4.74 15.90
CA PHE A 205 -12.09 5.02 16.10
C PHE A 205 -11.94 6.20 17.05
N HIS A 206 -11.19 6.01 18.12
CA HIS A 206 -10.83 7.07 19.05
C HIS A 206 -9.39 6.92 19.52
N LEU A 207 -8.57 7.93 19.28
CA LEU A 207 -7.19 8.00 19.72
C LEU A 207 -6.92 9.36 20.36
N VAL A 208 -6.35 9.37 21.56
CA VAL A 208 -5.87 10.57 22.23
C VAL A 208 -4.46 10.32 22.75
N LEU A 209 -3.49 11.11 22.24
CA LEU A 209 -2.10 11.04 22.67
C LEU A 209 -1.82 12.01 23.83
N PRO A 210 -0.68 11.85 24.54
CA PRO A 210 -0.26 12.81 25.55
C PRO A 210 -0.23 14.25 25.02
N PRO A 211 -0.49 15.27 25.86
CA PRO A 211 -0.61 16.67 25.42
C PRO A 211 0.59 17.22 24.64
N SER A 212 1.79 16.68 24.87
CA SER A 212 3.02 17.05 24.16
C SER A 212 2.98 16.78 22.65
N TYR A 213 2.12 15.86 22.21
CA TYR A 213 1.97 15.50 20.79
C TYR A 213 0.89 16.31 20.08
N ARG A 214 -0.08 16.89 20.82
CA ARG A 214 -1.22 17.64 20.23
C ARG A 214 -1.91 16.86 19.10
N THR A 215 -2.19 15.58 19.36
CA THR A 215 -2.79 14.67 18.39
C THR A 215 -3.99 13.98 19.02
N SER A 216 -5.15 14.14 18.40
CA SER A 216 -6.39 13.48 18.79
C SER A 216 -7.22 13.16 17.55
N LEU A 217 -7.81 11.98 17.50
CA LEU A 217 -8.61 11.51 16.37
C LEU A 217 -9.86 10.84 16.92
N SER A 218 -11.04 11.17 16.41
CA SER A 218 -12.30 10.60 16.90
C SER A 218 -13.37 10.59 15.82
N GLY A 219 -14.08 9.47 15.69
CA GLY A 219 -15.24 9.34 14.81
C GLY A 219 -15.37 7.95 14.19
N ASP A 220 -16.06 7.88 13.06
CA ASP A 220 -16.21 6.66 12.28
C ASP A 220 -15.09 6.57 11.23
N VAL A 221 -14.58 5.36 11.03
CA VAL A 221 -13.60 5.07 9.98
C VAL A 221 -14.04 3.86 9.16
N GLU A 222 -13.72 3.89 7.87
CA GLU A 222 -13.72 2.74 6.98
C GLU A 222 -12.28 2.47 6.53
N LEU A 223 -11.81 1.23 6.68
CA LEU A 223 -10.46 0.78 6.36
C LEU A 223 -10.50 -0.38 5.38
N TYR A 224 -9.49 -0.51 4.53
CA TYR A 224 -9.27 -1.74 3.78
C TYR A 224 -8.62 -2.82 4.66
N SER A 225 -9.11 -4.05 4.60
CA SER A 225 -8.51 -5.21 5.26
C SER A 225 -7.56 -6.00 4.35
N SER A 226 -7.41 -5.58 3.10
CA SER A 226 -6.44 -6.09 2.13
C SER A 226 -6.13 -5.02 1.07
N ARG A 227 -5.02 -5.18 0.34
CA ARG A 227 -4.63 -4.32 -0.80
C ARG A 227 -5.38 -4.68 -2.08
N LEU A 228 -6.36 -5.58 -2.03
CA LEU A 228 -7.29 -5.76 -3.15
C LEU A 228 -8.18 -4.53 -3.28
N ARG A 229 -8.46 -4.14 -4.53
CA ARG A 229 -9.44 -3.09 -4.86
C ARG A 229 -10.56 -3.70 -5.66
N TYR A 230 -11.76 -3.14 -5.49
CA TYR A 230 -12.96 -3.66 -6.13
C TYR A 230 -13.62 -2.56 -6.95
N ARG A 231 -14.08 -2.92 -8.15
CA ARG A 231 -14.87 -2.09 -9.05
C ARG A 231 -16.05 -2.90 -9.55
N ASP A 232 -17.25 -2.36 -9.43
CA ASP A 232 -18.50 -3.04 -9.82
C ASP A 232 -18.66 -4.44 -9.18
N GLY A 233 -18.22 -4.57 -7.92
CA GLY A 233 -18.28 -5.83 -7.16
C GLY A 233 -17.26 -6.90 -7.57
N ARG A 234 -16.34 -6.60 -8.49
CA ARG A 234 -15.26 -7.49 -8.92
C ARG A 234 -13.90 -6.91 -8.54
N VAL A 235 -12.89 -7.77 -8.38
CA VAL A 235 -11.52 -7.31 -8.15
C VAL A 235 -11.04 -6.49 -9.35
N ASP A 236 -10.54 -5.29 -9.10
CA ASP A 236 -9.96 -4.42 -10.11
C ASP A 236 -8.52 -4.87 -10.41
N THR A 237 -8.37 -5.65 -11.48
CA THR A 237 -7.08 -6.17 -11.94
C THR A 237 -6.13 -5.07 -12.41
N ARG A 238 -6.60 -3.83 -12.59
CA ARG A 238 -5.76 -2.68 -12.93
C ARG A 238 -5.01 -2.11 -11.73
N TYR A 239 -5.50 -2.33 -10.51
CA TYR A 239 -4.81 -1.88 -9.31
C TYR A 239 -3.49 -2.66 -9.17
N ASN A 240 -2.38 -1.94 -9.27
CA ASN A 240 -1.07 -2.56 -9.35
C ASN A 240 -0.53 -2.93 -7.96
N SER A 241 -0.87 -4.13 -7.48
CA SER A 241 -0.38 -4.64 -6.20
C SER A 241 -0.01 -6.12 -6.30
N GLN A 242 0.88 -6.58 -5.42
CA GLN A 242 1.25 -8.00 -5.32
C GLN A 242 0.04 -8.87 -4.98
N GLU A 243 -0.91 -8.38 -4.19
CA GLU A 243 -2.15 -9.08 -3.85
C GLU A 243 -3.08 -9.20 -5.06
N THR A 244 -3.16 -8.18 -5.91
CA THR A 244 -3.89 -8.26 -7.18
C THR A 244 -3.30 -9.37 -8.06
N VAL A 245 -1.97 -9.43 -8.18
CA VAL A 245 -1.29 -10.48 -8.96
C VAL A 245 -1.55 -11.87 -8.36
N ALA A 246 -1.44 -12.00 -7.03
CA ALA A 246 -1.74 -13.25 -6.34
C ALA A 246 -3.19 -13.71 -6.57
N TRP A 247 -4.15 -12.77 -6.55
CA TRP A 247 -5.55 -13.04 -6.85
C TRP A 247 -5.74 -13.51 -8.29
N VAL A 248 -5.14 -12.84 -9.28
CA VAL A 248 -5.21 -13.24 -10.70
C VAL A 248 -4.66 -14.65 -10.91
N ILE A 249 -3.55 -14.99 -10.27
CA ILE A 249 -2.93 -16.33 -10.32
C ILE A 249 -3.87 -17.36 -9.68
N ALA A 250 -4.39 -17.07 -8.49
CA ALA A 250 -5.29 -17.97 -7.76
C ALA A 250 -6.57 -18.24 -8.57
N ASP A 251 -7.21 -17.19 -9.09
CA ASP A 251 -8.39 -17.29 -9.96
C ASP A 251 -8.12 -18.15 -11.21
N TYR A 252 -7.00 -17.91 -11.90
CA TYR A 252 -6.60 -18.72 -13.05
C TYR A 252 -6.39 -20.19 -12.69
N LEU A 253 -5.68 -20.48 -11.59
CA LEU A 253 -5.44 -21.85 -11.14
C LEU A 253 -6.73 -22.55 -10.74
N GLN A 254 -7.66 -21.85 -10.09
CA GLN A 254 -8.99 -22.37 -9.78
C GLN A 254 -9.76 -22.71 -11.07
N ARG A 255 -9.85 -21.77 -12.01
CA ARG A 255 -10.58 -21.95 -13.28
C ARG A 255 -9.98 -23.07 -14.14
N SER A 256 -8.66 -23.10 -14.27
CA SER A 256 -7.95 -24.11 -15.06
C SER A 256 -8.02 -25.50 -14.45
N SER A 257 -8.03 -25.62 -13.11
CA SER A 257 -8.18 -26.90 -12.40
C SER A 257 -9.64 -27.31 -12.17
N ARG A 258 -10.60 -26.42 -12.39
CA ARG A 258 -12.03 -26.60 -12.05
C ARG A 258 -12.24 -26.96 -10.57
N ARG A 259 -11.49 -26.31 -9.68
CA ARG A 259 -11.53 -26.49 -8.22
C ARG A 259 -11.56 -25.14 -7.51
N HIS A 260 -12.34 -25.06 -6.43
CA HIS A 260 -12.38 -23.87 -5.56
C HIS A 260 -11.30 -23.91 -4.46
N ASP A 261 -10.85 -25.10 -4.04
CA ASP A 261 -9.79 -25.26 -3.04
C ASP A 261 -8.40 -25.20 -3.70
N VAL A 262 -8.00 -23.98 -4.05
CA VAL A 262 -6.64 -23.66 -4.47
C VAL A 262 -6.04 -22.72 -3.45
N ARG A 263 -4.94 -23.15 -2.81
CA ARG A 263 -4.17 -22.33 -1.89
C ARG A 263 -2.82 -22.01 -2.50
N LEU A 264 -2.65 -20.76 -2.88
CA LEU A 264 -1.38 -20.24 -3.37
C LEU A 264 -0.40 -20.10 -2.19
N GLN A 265 0.85 -20.53 -2.37
CA GLN A 265 1.91 -20.21 -1.41
C GLN A 265 2.33 -18.73 -1.53
N PRO A 266 2.96 -18.14 -0.51
CA PRO A 266 3.45 -16.77 -0.58
C PRO A 266 4.33 -16.54 -1.81
N LEU A 267 3.98 -15.54 -2.62
CA LEU A 267 4.77 -15.15 -3.77
C LEU A 267 6.05 -14.43 -3.31
N PRO A 268 7.16 -14.55 -4.06
CA PRO A 268 8.33 -13.69 -3.84
C PRO A 268 7.94 -12.23 -4.08
N LEU A 269 8.77 -11.31 -3.59
CA LEU A 269 8.60 -9.87 -3.87
C LEU A 269 8.67 -9.65 -5.39
N LEU A 270 7.62 -9.04 -5.94
CA LEU A 270 7.47 -8.83 -7.38
C LEU A 270 7.92 -7.42 -7.76
N ASP A 271 8.60 -7.28 -8.91
CA ASP A 271 8.78 -5.97 -9.54
C ASP A 271 7.50 -5.57 -10.28
N LEU A 272 6.62 -4.86 -9.59
CA LEU A 272 5.34 -4.41 -10.14
C LEU A 272 5.50 -3.30 -11.20
N SER A 273 6.71 -2.77 -11.40
CA SER A 273 7.00 -1.79 -12.46
C SER A 273 7.05 -2.44 -13.84
N ALA A 274 7.33 -3.74 -13.89
CA ALA A 274 7.39 -4.50 -15.13
C ALA A 274 5.99 -4.71 -15.73
N GLU A 275 5.88 -4.57 -17.06
CA GLU A 275 4.64 -4.85 -17.79
C GLU A 275 4.42 -6.36 -18.01
N ARG A 276 5.46 -7.18 -17.82
CA ARG A 276 5.40 -8.64 -17.90
C ARG A 276 6.14 -9.28 -16.72
N LEU A 277 5.53 -10.31 -16.14
CA LEU A 277 6.09 -11.10 -15.05
C LEU A 277 6.10 -12.58 -15.43
N ASP A 278 7.28 -13.19 -15.42
CA ASP A 278 7.45 -14.64 -15.57
C ASP A 278 7.77 -15.25 -14.21
N LEU A 279 6.84 -16.04 -13.67
CA LEU A 279 6.89 -16.53 -12.30
C LEU A 279 6.73 -18.05 -12.26
N GLU A 280 7.46 -18.71 -11.37
CA GLU A 280 7.19 -20.08 -10.97
C GLU A 280 6.41 -20.04 -9.66
N VAL A 281 5.17 -20.53 -9.69
CA VAL A 281 4.25 -20.47 -8.55
C VAL A 281 4.05 -21.86 -7.97
N GLU A 282 4.04 -21.94 -6.65
CA GLU A 282 3.62 -23.13 -5.92
C GLU A 282 2.20 -22.94 -5.38
N ALA A 283 1.32 -23.90 -5.68
CA ALA A 283 -0.03 -23.92 -5.13
C ALA A 283 -0.39 -25.33 -4.67
N ARG A 284 -1.22 -25.44 -3.63
CA ARG A 284 -1.90 -26.69 -3.31
C ARG A 284 -3.27 -26.69 -3.98
N VAL A 285 -3.50 -27.65 -4.86
CA VAL A 285 -4.79 -27.88 -5.52
C VAL A 285 -5.32 -29.19 -4.96
N ASP A 286 -6.44 -29.13 -4.24
CA ASP A 286 -7.00 -30.33 -3.57
C ASP A 286 -5.99 -31.00 -2.63
N GLY A 287 -5.25 -30.19 -1.88
CA GLY A 287 -4.17 -30.62 -0.98
C GLY A 287 -2.86 -31.05 -1.65
N VAL A 288 -2.83 -31.26 -2.97
CA VAL A 288 -1.63 -31.70 -3.69
C VAL A 288 -0.77 -30.50 -4.10
N PRO A 289 0.51 -30.43 -3.69
CA PRO A 289 1.41 -29.36 -4.10
C PRO A 289 1.71 -29.48 -5.60
N ARG A 290 1.57 -28.37 -6.31
CA ARG A 290 1.81 -28.25 -7.75
C ARG A 290 2.63 -27.00 -8.03
N ARG A 291 3.72 -27.17 -8.78
CA ARG A 291 4.52 -26.07 -9.33
C ARG A 291 4.05 -25.78 -10.75
N THR A 292 3.85 -24.50 -11.07
CA THR A 292 3.42 -24.06 -12.41
C THR A 292 4.17 -22.81 -12.81
N ARG A 293 4.71 -22.79 -14.02
CA ARG A 293 5.29 -21.57 -14.59
C ARG A 293 4.19 -20.78 -15.30
N LEU A 294 4.05 -19.51 -14.94
CA LEU A 294 3.06 -18.59 -15.47
C LEU A 294 3.74 -17.33 -15.99
N SER A 295 3.26 -16.85 -17.12
CA SER A 295 3.59 -15.54 -17.66
C SER A 295 2.38 -14.65 -17.48
N LEU A 296 2.56 -13.48 -16.91
CA LEU A 296 1.52 -12.46 -16.74
C LEU A 296 1.88 -11.23 -17.54
N SER A 297 0.89 -10.60 -18.15
CA SER A 297 1.02 -9.27 -18.75
C SER A 297 0.09 -8.28 -18.05
N ARG A 298 0.54 -7.03 -17.96
CA ARG A 298 -0.27 -5.89 -17.51
C ARG A 298 -0.51 -4.97 -18.70
N SER A 299 -1.74 -4.51 -18.86
CA SER A 299 -2.05 -3.36 -19.72
C SER A 299 -2.94 -2.37 -18.99
N GLU A 300 -2.92 -1.09 -19.38
CA GLU A 300 -3.75 -0.08 -18.74
C GLU A 300 -5.26 -0.36 -18.89
N MET A 301 -5.66 -0.95 -20.01
CA MET A 301 -7.05 -1.23 -20.31
C MET A 301 -7.58 -2.47 -19.57
N HIS A 302 -6.79 -3.54 -19.48
CA HIS A 302 -7.25 -4.84 -18.98
C HIS A 302 -6.66 -5.23 -17.61
N GLY A 303 -5.69 -4.46 -17.11
CA GLY A 303 -4.97 -4.76 -15.89
C GLY A 303 -4.07 -5.99 -16.03
N TRP A 304 -3.76 -6.61 -14.90
CA TRP A 304 -3.02 -7.88 -14.83
C TRP A 304 -3.84 -9.05 -15.39
N ARG A 305 -3.21 -9.89 -16.20
CA ARG A 305 -3.78 -11.13 -16.74
C ARG A 305 -2.72 -12.20 -16.95
N VAL A 306 -3.11 -13.47 -16.94
CA VAL A 306 -2.25 -14.59 -17.32
C VAL A 306 -2.22 -14.71 -18.85
N ASP A 307 -1.03 -14.78 -19.42
CA ASP A 307 -0.82 -14.93 -20.85
C ASP A 307 -1.34 -16.31 -21.32
N GLY A 308 -2.17 -16.30 -22.37
CA GLY A 308 -2.76 -17.52 -22.91
C GLY A 308 -3.93 -18.11 -22.12
N ASP A 309 -4.49 -17.38 -21.15
CA ASP A 309 -5.67 -17.81 -20.41
C ASP A 309 -6.87 -18.08 -21.33
N ARG A 310 -7.38 -19.31 -21.29
CA ARG A 310 -8.59 -19.78 -21.98
C ARG A 310 -9.55 -20.49 -21.03
N ALA A 311 -9.32 -20.43 -19.72
CA ALA A 311 -10.10 -21.16 -18.75
C ALA A 311 -11.46 -20.49 -18.56
N ALA A 312 -12.55 -21.24 -18.71
CA ALA A 312 -13.89 -20.68 -18.52
C ALA A 312 -14.12 -20.31 -17.04
N PRO A 313 -14.95 -19.29 -16.76
CA PRO A 313 -15.33 -18.92 -15.40
C PRO A 313 -15.82 -20.12 -14.59
N LEU A 314 -15.47 -20.13 -13.30
CA LEU A 314 -16.05 -21.07 -12.34
C LEU A 314 -17.44 -20.59 -11.93
N PRO A 315 -18.37 -21.52 -11.60
CA PRO A 315 -19.62 -21.15 -10.96
C PRO A 315 -19.35 -20.41 -9.64
N PRO A 316 -20.14 -19.40 -9.28
CA PRO A 316 -19.99 -18.71 -7.99
C PRO A 316 -20.24 -19.70 -6.83
N LEU A 317 -19.48 -19.53 -5.73
CA LEU A 317 -19.75 -20.21 -4.47
C LEU A 317 -21.11 -19.78 -3.90
N SER A 318 -21.80 -20.67 -3.19
CA SER A 318 -23.08 -20.33 -2.55
C SER A 318 -22.88 -19.32 -1.40
N GLU A 319 -23.91 -18.53 -1.07
CA GLU A 319 -23.86 -17.57 0.06
C GLU A 319 -23.51 -18.24 1.39
N GLU A 320 -23.92 -19.50 1.57
CA GLU A 320 -23.63 -20.32 2.76
C GLU A 320 -22.14 -20.71 2.86
N GLU A 321 -21.47 -20.91 1.72
CA GLU A 321 -20.04 -21.20 1.65
C GLU A 321 -19.20 -19.94 1.85
N LEU A 322 -19.63 -18.81 1.30
CA LEU A 322 -19.02 -17.49 1.51
C LEU A 322 -19.06 -17.07 2.99
N ARG A 323 -20.16 -17.36 3.70
CA ARG A 323 -20.24 -17.11 5.15
C ARG A 323 -19.34 -18.04 5.97
N ARG A 324 -19.10 -19.28 5.51
CA ARG A 324 -18.21 -20.24 6.18
C ARG A 324 -16.73 -19.91 6.03
N THR A 325 -16.33 -19.25 4.95
CA THR A 325 -14.93 -18.84 4.70
C THR A 325 -14.63 -17.42 5.13
N ALA A 326 -15.62 -16.67 5.62
CA ALA A 326 -15.40 -15.37 6.23
C ALA A 326 -14.49 -15.50 7.47
N PRO A 327 -13.49 -14.61 7.65
CA PRO A 327 -12.62 -14.65 8.82
C PRO A 327 -13.43 -14.54 10.10
N VAL A 328 -13.08 -15.36 11.09
CA VAL A 328 -13.68 -15.37 12.42
C VAL A 328 -13.41 -14.01 13.10
N PRO A 329 -14.38 -13.41 13.81
CA PRO A 329 -14.17 -12.17 14.56
C PRO A 329 -12.95 -12.25 15.48
N THR A 330 -11.92 -11.43 15.26
CA THR A 330 -10.81 -11.29 16.22
C THR A 330 -11.23 -10.36 17.33
N THR A 331 -11.92 -10.90 18.33
CA THR A 331 -12.12 -10.13 19.55
C THR A 331 -10.82 -10.17 20.34
N ILE A 332 -10.09 -9.05 20.39
CA ILE A 332 -9.03 -8.85 21.39
C ILE A 332 -9.75 -8.59 22.71
N VAL A 333 -10.34 -9.65 23.28
CA VAL A 333 -10.90 -9.60 24.62
C VAL A 333 -9.73 -9.38 25.56
N ARG A 334 -9.83 -8.38 26.44
CA ARG A 334 -9.06 -8.35 27.68
C ARG A 334 -9.33 -9.68 28.39
N GLY A 335 -8.49 -10.67 28.13
CA GLY A 335 -8.03 -11.45 29.25
C GLY A 335 -7.39 -10.42 30.15
N ASP A 336 -7.97 -10.18 31.32
CA ASP A 336 -7.14 -9.88 32.46
C ASP A 336 -6.00 -10.88 32.34
N ALA A 337 -4.81 -10.41 31.92
CA ALA A 337 -3.62 -11.05 32.36
C ALA A 337 -3.70 -10.85 33.87
N ARG A 338 -4.40 -11.75 34.57
CA ARG A 338 -3.89 -12.23 35.83
C ARG A 338 -2.43 -12.46 35.50
N PRO A 339 -1.50 -11.69 36.10
CA PRO A 339 -0.11 -12.03 35.94
C PRO A 339 -0.05 -13.45 36.48
N LEU A 340 -0.05 -14.43 35.57
CA LEU A 340 0.36 -15.77 35.90
C LEU A 340 1.81 -15.50 36.18
N ASP A 341 2.09 -15.33 37.47
CA ASP A 341 3.40 -15.00 38.00
C ASP A 341 4.38 -15.84 37.18
N ARG A 342 5.21 -15.16 36.37
CA ARG A 342 6.04 -15.82 35.35
C ARG A 342 7.02 -16.79 36.00
N ARG A 343 7.20 -16.70 37.32
CA ARG A 343 7.90 -17.66 38.18
C ARG A 343 7.21 -19.02 38.25
N ILE A 344 5.88 -19.08 38.09
CA ILE A 344 5.09 -20.32 38.18
C ILE A 344 5.42 -21.24 37.00
N GLY A 345 6.21 -22.27 37.30
CA GLY A 345 6.70 -23.25 36.33
C GLY A 345 7.84 -22.73 35.45
N PHE A 346 8.50 -21.64 35.83
CA PHE A 346 9.73 -21.22 35.16
C PHE A 346 10.80 -22.31 35.29
N SER A 347 11.42 -22.68 34.18
CA SER A 347 12.53 -23.62 34.11
C SER A 347 13.43 -23.26 32.94
N LEU A 348 14.67 -23.75 32.95
CA LEU A 348 15.59 -23.58 31.84
C LEU A 348 15.00 -24.15 30.53
N GLU A 349 14.39 -25.33 30.59
CA GLU A 349 13.75 -25.98 29.43
C GLU A 349 12.66 -25.11 28.82
N ARG A 350 11.79 -24.51 29.67
CA ARG A 350 10.72 -23.62 29.20
C ARG A 350 11.26 -22.32 28.61
N LEU A 351 12.35 -21.79 29.16
CA LEU A 351 13.03 -20.61 28.61
C LEU A 351 13.64 -20.91 27.24
N LEU A 352 14.20 -22.10 27.04
CA LEU A 352 14.78 -22.52 25.74
C LEU A 352 13.71 -22.84 24.69
N ASP A 353 12.56 -23.38 25.09
CA ASP A 353 11.44 -23.70 24.19
C ASP A 353 10.74 -22.43 23.67
N ALA A 354 10.63 -21.39 24.51
CA ALA A 354 9.96 -20.13 24.16
C ALA A 354 10.73 -18.88 24.63
N PRO A 355 11.95 -18.61 24.08
CA PRO A 355 12.83 -17.55 24.58
C PRO A 355 12.25 -16.14 24.42
N SER A 356 11.43 -15.92 23.39
CA SER A 356 10.75 -14.64 23.14
C SER A 356 9.83 -14.22 24.29
N ARG A 357 9.26 -15.17 25.04
CA ARG A 357 8.35 -14.89 26.17
C ARG A 357 9.05 -14.33 27.41
N PHE A 358 10.37 -14.51 27.50
CA PHE A 358 11.17 -14.11 28.66
C PHE A 358 12.17 -12.99 28.34
N LEU A 359 12.14 -12.43 27.13
CA LEU A 359 12.99 -11.30 26.74
C LEU A 359 12.81 -10.12 27.70
N GLY A 360 13.93 -9.54 28.12
CA GLY A 360 14.01 -8.44 29.06
C GLY A 360 13.74 -8.80 30.51
N ALA A 361 13.33 -10.05 30.81
CA ALA A 361 13.00 -10.45 32.17
C ALA A 361 14.25 -10.58 33.04
N ARG A 362 14.16 -10.12 34.28
CA ARG A 362 15.28 -10.23 35.23
C ARG A 362 15.42 -11.66 35.72
N VAL A 363 16.59 -12.24 35.48
CA VAL A 363 16.93 -13.62 35.82
C VAL A 363 18.18 -13.67 36.69
N GLN A 364 18.22 -14.65 37.58
CA GLN A 364 19.42 -15.06 38.29
C GLN A 364 19.79 -16.47 37.84
N VAL A 365 21.04 -16.65 37.42
CA VAL A 365 21.55 -17.92 36.93
C VAL A 365 22.71 -18.38 37.78
N LEU A 366 22.59 -19.57 38.35
CA LEU A 366 23.65 -20.28 39.04
C LEU A 366 24.23 -21.34 38.09
N THR A 367 25.53 -21.26 37.86
CA THR A 367 26.26 -22.25 37.05
C THR A 367 26.69 -23.46 37.89
N GLU A 368 26.95 -24.60 37.25
CA GLU A 368 27.47 -25.81 37.91
C GLU A 368 28.80 -25.56 38.66
N ARG A 369 29.56 -24.55 38.23
CA ARG A 369 30.82 -24.12 38.88
C ARG A 369 30.60 -23.18 40.07
N GLY A 370 29.36 -23.01 40.53
CA GLY A 370 28.99 -22.18 41.68
C GLY A 370 29.02 -20.67 41.42
N ARG A 371 29.19 -20.23 40.16
CA ARG A 371 29.13 -18.79 39.81
C ARG A 371 27.68 -18.36 39.60
N SER A 372 27.29 -17.24 40.20
CA SER A 372 25.98 -16.61 40.00
C SER A 372 26.12 -15.41 39.06
N ALA A 373 25.20 -15.28 38.10
CA ALA A 373 25.05 -14.10 37.25
C ALA A 373 23.60 -13.60 37.36
N GLU A 374 23.42 -12.31 37.64
CA GLU A 374 22.11 -11.67 37.68
C GLU A 374 22.05 -10.61 36.58
N GLY A 375 20.94 -10.54 35.85
CA GLY A 375 20.73 -9.51 34.85
C GLY A 375 19.44 -9.73 34.07
N ARG A 376 19.27 -9.01 32.97
CA ARG A 376 18.12 -9.17 32.07
C ARG A 376 18.44 -10.17 30.97
N PHE A 377 17.52 -11.09 30.72
CA PHE A 377 17.64 -12.03 29.62
C PHE A 377 17.48 -11.30 28.28
N ALA A 378 18.52 -11.30 27.45
CA ALA A 378 18.55 -10.62 26.16
C ALA A 378 18.32 -11.56 24.96
N GLY A 379 18.07 -12.84 25.23
CA GLY A 379 17.81 -13.86 24.19
C GLY A 379 18.89 -14.94 24.11
N LEU A 380 18.80 -15.72 23.05
CA LEU A 380 19.82 -16.70 22.66
C LEU A 380 20.67 -16.11 21.53
N ASN A 381 21.98 -16.33 21.57
CA ASN A 381 22.86 -15.95 20.48
C ASN A 381 22.86 -17.00 19.35
N GLU A 382 23.62 -16.75 18.26
CA GLU A 382 23.68 -17.65 17.10
C GLU A 382 24.17 -19.08 17.42
N GLU A 383 24.89 -19.27 18.53
CA GLU A 383 25.31 -20.60 19.00
C GLU A 383 24.41 -21.18 20.10
N GLY A 384 23.23 -20.61 20.33
CA GLY A 384 22.25 -21.07 21.32
C GLY A 384 22.65 -20.81 22.78
N ARG A 385 23.59 -19.88 23.03
CA ARG A 385 24.00 -19.46 24.37
C ARG A 385 23.05 -18.41 24.93
N LEU A 386 22.75 -18.52 26.21
CA LEU A 386 21.96 -17.56 26.98
C LEU A 386 22.75 -16.25 27.10
N VAL A 387 22.15 -15.14 26.70
CA VAL A 387 22.73 -13.80 26.86
C VAL A 387 22.03 -13.10 28.01
N ILE A 388 22.79 -12.76 29.06
CA ILE A 388 22.29 -12.03 30.23
C ILE A 388 23.00 -10.68 30.30
N GLN A 389 22.25 -9.59 30.19
CA GLN A 389 22.77 -8.24 30.26
C GLN A 389 22.68 -7.70 31.69
N HIS A 390 23.82 -7.27 32.23
CA HIS A 390 23.91 -6.63 33.54
C HIS A 390 24.36 -5.18 33.36
N SER A 391 23.53 -4.23 33.78
CA SER A 391 23.90 -2.82 33.81
C SER A 391 24.76 -2.54 35.04
N LEU A 392 26.04 -2.22 34.85
CA LEU A 392 26.89 -1.68 35.91
C LEU A 392 26.48 -0.20 36.06
N GLY A 393 26.10 0.22 37.27
CA GLY A 393 25.52 1.54 37.56
C GLY A 393 26.43 2.73 37.25
N GLY A 394 26.54 3.09 35.96
CA GLY A 394 27.37 4.18 35.43
C GLY A 394 27.96 3.84 34.06
N GLN A 395 27.15 3.94 33.00
CA GLN A 395 27.54 3.87 31.57
C GLN A 395 28.35 2.64 31.09
N GLY A 396 28.13 1.46 31.67
CA GLY A 396 28.71 0.20 31.16
C GLY A 396 27.72 -0.96 31.21
N GLU A 397 27.51 -1.63 30.08
CA GLU A 397 26.75 -2.88 30.00
C GLU A 397 27.73 -4.06 29.93
N ALA A 398 27.58 -5.02 30.84
CA ALA A 398 28.29 -6.29 30.78
C ALA A 398 27.32 -7.37 30.29
N SER A 399 27.72 -8.13 29.27
CA SER A 399 26.96 -9.29 28.80
C SER A 399 27.63 -10.58 29.27
N PHE A 400 26.86 -11.43 29.93
CA PHE A 400 27.26 -12.79 30.28
C PHE A 400 26.70 -13.75 29.22
N LEU A 401 27.58 -14.50 28.58
CA LEU A 401 27.21 -15.58 27.67
C LEU A 401 27.37 -16.92 28.39
N LEU A 402 26.28 -17.64 28.59
CA LEU A 402 26.25 -18.92 29.30
C LEU A 402 25.74 -20.03 28.37
N ARG A 403 26.39 -21.18 28.40
CA ARG A 403 25.86 -22.36 27.70
C ARG A 403 24.71 -22.94 28.53
N PRO A 404 23.61 -23.39 27.92
CA PRO A 404 22.53 -24.03 28.66
C PRO A 404 22.99 -25.22 29.53
N SER A 405 23.96 -26.00 29.05
CA SER A 405 24.54 -27.13 29.78
C SER A 405 25.36 -26.74 31.01
N GLU A 406 25.74 -25.47 31.17
CA GLU A 406 26.51 -24.98 32.32
C GLU A 406 25.62 -24.41 33.43
N VAL A 407 24.30 -24.33 33.19
CA VAL A 407 23.30 -23.78 34.11
C VAL A 407 22.82 -24.88 35.05
N ALA A 408 23.16 -24.75 36.33
CA ALA A 408 22.65 -25.63 37.38
C ALA A 408 21.24 -25.22 37.85
N GLN A 409 21.00 -23.91 37.93
CA GLN A 409 19.72 -23.35 38.37
C GLN A 409 19.49 -21.98 37.72
N ILE A 410 18.24 -21.70 37.36
CA ILE A 410 17.82 -20.41 36.82
C ILE A 410 16.52 -20.00 37.47
N GLU A 411 16.46 -18.76 37.95
CA GLU A 411 15.29 -18.20 38.63
C GLU A 411 14.88 -16.87 38.01
N LEU A 412 13.58 -16.62 37.98
CA LEU A 412 13.01 -15.37 37.51
C LEU A 412 12.79 -14.45 38.71
N LEU A 413 13.41 -13.28 38.67
CA LEU A 413 13.35 -12.30 39.76
C LEU A 413 12.16 -11.34 39.63
N GLU A 414 11.48 -11.32 38.50
CA GLU A 414 10.29 -10.50 38.23
C GLU A 414 9.01 -11.36 38.18
N PRO A 415 7.87 -10.89 38.71
CA PRO A 415 6.58 -11.60 38.64
C PRO A 415 5.94 -11.54 37.24
#